data_AF-A0AAD7D7K8-F1
#
_entry.id   AF-A0AAD7D7K8-F1
#
_cell.length_a   1.000
_cell.length_b   1.000
_cell.length_c   1.000
_cell.angle_alpha   90.00
_cell.angle_beta   90.00
_cell.angle_gamma   90.00
#
_symmetry.space_group_name_H-M   'P 1'
#
loop_
_entity.id
_entity.type
_entity.pdbx_description
1 polymer ?
#
loop_
_entity_poly.entity_id
_entity_poly.type
_entity_poly.pdbx_seq_one_letter_code
_entity_poly.pdbx_strand_id
1 'polypeptide(L)'
;LLTKWAPRVVFLLLLVAVGGWLDTIKERWYIFDPSELHELAKAAIVSSNDTAGIIQHIVTNLTLTHPSNQIRINADSSEWVFNNAGGAMGAMYIIHASITEYLIIFGTPLGTEGHTGLHTADDYFNILVGEQWAFRPGALEMERYTPGMVHFLPRGTAKQYKMHEGCFALEYARGWIPLMLPFGLADIFTSTLDFPTLYHTFRVTGREMLGNIFIGKI
;
A
#
# COMPACT_ATOMS: atom_id res chain seq x y z
N LEU A 1 4.10 -37.45 26.44
CA LEU A 1 4.68 -36.62 25.35
C LEU A 1 3.60 -35.97 24.47
N LEU A 2 2.61 -36.72 23.96
CA LEU A 2 1.48 -36.21 23.15
C LEU A 2 0.63 -35.12 23.87
N THR A 3 0.37 -35.28 25.16
CA THR A 3 -0.44 -34.34 25.96
C THR A 3 0.18 -32.94 26.13
N LYS A 4 1.51 -32.81 26.01
CA LYS A 4 2.22 -31.52 26.12
C LYS A 4 2.05 -30.65 24.87
N TRP A 5 1.87 -31.28 23.71
CA TRP A 5 1.74 -30.59 22.42
C TRP A 5 0.29 -30.31 22.04
N ALA A 6 -0.65 -31.11 22.57
CA ALA A 6 -2.09 -30.92 22.37
C ALA A 6 -2.57 -29.46 22.56
N PRO A 7 -2.26 -28.73 23.66
CA PRO A 7 -2.73 -27.35 23.81
C PRO A 7 -2.14 -26.39 22.76
N ARG A 8 -0.91 -26.62 22.30
CA ARG A 8 -0.26 -25.79 21.27
C ARG A 8 -0.88 -26.02 19.91
N VAL A 9 -1.17 -27.28 19.58
CA VAL A 9 -1.86 -27.65 18.34
C VAL A 9 -3.28 -27.09 18.35
N VAL A 10 -4.02 -27.23 19.45
CA VAL A 10 -5.36 -26.64 19.59
C VAL A 10 -5.31 -25.12 19.44
N PHE A 11 -4.38 -24.45 20.11
CA PHE A 11 -4.21 -23.01 19.97
C PHE A 11 -3.90 -22.59 18.52
N LEU A 12 -3.00 -23.31 17.85
CA LEU A 12 -2.68 -23.05 16.44
C LEU A 12 -3.92 -23.24 15.55
N LEU A 13 -4.67 -24.33 15.73
CA LEU A 13 -5.89 -24.59 14.98
C LEU A 13 -6.95 -23.51 15.21
N LEU A 14 -7.10 -23.04 16.45
CA LEU A 14 -7.98 -21.92 16.78
C LEU A 14 -7.53 -20.63 16.10
N LEU A 15 -6.23 -20.33 16.11
CA LEU A 15 -5.68 -19.14 15.44
C LEU A 15 -5.93 -19.20 13.93
N VAL A 16 -5.67 -20.35 13.29
CA VAL A 16 -5.94 -20.57 11.87
C VAL A 16 -7.43 -20.43 11.56
N ALA A 17 -8.30 -21.02 12.38
CA ALA A 17 -9.75 -20.95 12.19
C ALA A 17 -10.29 -19.52 12.35
N VAL A 18 -9.88 -18.82 13.40
CA VAL A 18 -10.27 -17.42 13.64
C VAL A 18 -9.71 -16.51 12.54
N GLY A 19 -8.45 -16.68 12.15
CA GLY A 19 -7.83 -15.93 11.07
C GLY A 19 -8.53 -16.15 9.73
N GLY A 20 -8.85 -17.41 9.41
CA GLY A 20 -9.63 -17.75 8.21
C GLY A 20 -11.03 -17.14 8.22
N TRP A 21 -11.71 -17.17 9.37
CA TRP A 21 -13.01 -16.51 9.52
C TRP A 21 -12.91 -14.99 9.39
N LEU A 22 -11.95 -14.34 10.07
CA LEU A 22 -11.72 -12.90 9.95
C LEU A 22 -11.44 -12.49 8.50
N ASP A 23 -10.69 -13.31 7.76
CA ASP A 23 -10.38 -13.06 6.36
C ASP A 23 -11.64 -13.10 5.45
N THR A 24 -12.68 -13.86 5.83
CA THR A 24 -13.94 -13.94 5.06
C THR A 24 -14.83 -12.71 5.22
N ILE A 25 -14.64 -11.93 6.29
CA ILE A 25 -15.48 -10.78 6.64
C ILE A 25 -14.75 -9.45 6.47
N LYS A 26 -13.49 -9.46 6.02
CA LYS A 26 -12.64 -8.27 6.02
C LYS A 26 -13.16 -7.12 5.15
N GLU A 27 -13.89 -7.46 4.09
CA GLU A 27 -14.43 -6.49 3.13
C GLU A 27 -15.41 -5.50 3.77
N ARG A 28 -16.04 -5.87 4.89
CA ARG A 28 -16.95 -4.98 5.63
C ARG A 28 -16.28 -3.73 6.20
N TRP A 29 -14.95 -3.77 6.31
CA TRP A 29 -14.16 -2.66 6.81
C TRP A 29 -13.58 -1.81 5.69
N TYR A 30 -13.73 -2.22 4.43
CA TYR A 30 -13.25 -1.42 3.31
C TYR A 30 -14.09 -0.17 3.13
N ILE A 31 -13.43 0.96 2.99
CA ILE A 31 -14.06 2.25 2.72
C ILE A 31 -13.83 2.67 1.29
N PHE A 32 -12.67 2.37 0.72
CA PHE A 32 -12.37 2.77 -0.64
C PHE A 32 -12.86 1.73 -1.65
N ASP A 33 -13.46 2.20 -2.74
CA ASP A 33 -13.69 1.40 -3.93
C ASP A 33 -12.53 1.58 -4.93
N PRO A 34 -11.92 0.49 -5.46
CA PRO A 34 -10.85 0.60 -6.44
C PRO A 34 -11.22 1.38 -7.70
N SER A 35 -12.46 1.29 -8.15
CA SER A 35 -12.94 1.97 -9.37
C SER A 35 -13.09 3.46 -9.10
N GLU A 36 -13.62 3.85 -7.94
CA GLU A 36 -13.71 5.26 -7.53
C GLU A 36 -12.33 5.90 -7.38
N LEU A 37 -11.36 5.19 -6.78
CA LEU A 37 -9.97 5.66 -6.71
C LEU A 37 -9.34 5.79 -8.10
N HIS A 38 -9.67 4.89 -9.02
CA HIS A 38 -9.21 4.97 -10.40
C HIS A 38 -9.78 6.19 -11.14
N GLU A 39 -11.08 6.47 -11.02
CA GLU A 39 -11.68 7.67 -11.57
C GLU A 39 -11.09 8.95 -10.95
N LEU A 40 -10.85 8.95 -9.63
CA LEU A 40 -10.19 10.05 -8.95
C LEU A 40 -8.77 10.28 -9.49
N ALA A 41 -7.98 9.21 -9.68
CA ALA A 41 -6.64 9.32 -10.24
C ALA A 41 -6.65 9.94 -11.64
N LYS A 42 -7.56 9.49 -12.52
CA LYS A 42 -7.72 10.07 -13.87
C LYS A 42 -8.15 11.53 -13.82
N ALA A 43 -9.10 11.89 -12.95
CA ALA A 43 -9.52 13.28 -12.77
C ALA A 43 -8.36 14.17 -12.29
N ALA A 44 -7.55 13.66 -11.35
CA ALA A 44 -6.40 14.37 -10.83
C ALA A 44 -5.33 14.63 -11.91
N ILE A 45 -5.05 13.64 -12.77
CA ILE A 45 -4.11 13.78 -13.91
C ILE A 45 -4.56 14.90 -14.87
N VAL A 46 -5.86 15.06 -15.10
CA VAL A 46 -6.39 16.15 -15.95
C VAL A 46 -6.35 17.51 -15.25
N SER A 47 -6.40 17.52 -13.91
CA SER A 47 -6.52 18.75 -13.13
C SER A 47 -5.23 19.57 -13.02
N SER A 48 -4.06 18.95 -13.20
CA SER A 48 -2.76 19.60 -13.05
C SER A 48 -1.70 19.04 -14.01
N ASN A 49 -0.75 19.87 -14.39
CA ASN A 49 0.40 19.49 -15.24
C ASN A 49 1.63 19.07 -14.42
N ASP A 50 1.63 19.28 -13.10
CA ASP A 50 2.72 18.89 -12.21
C ASP A 50 2.25 17.87 -11.16
N THR A 51 3.17 16.99 -10.75
CA THR A 51 2.89 15.88 -9.83
C THR A 51 2.36 16.36 -8.48
N ALA A 52 2.83 17.51 -7.96
CA ALA A 52 2.39 18.02 -6.67
C ALA A 52 0.92 18.47 -6.74
N GLY A 53 0.51 19.15 -7.81
CA GLY A 53 -0.88 19.51 -8.05
C GLY A 53 -1.80 18.31 -8.22
N ILE A 54 -1.34 17.24 -8.89
CA ILE A 54 -2.08 15.97 -8.99
C ILE A 54 -2.33 15.38 -7.59
N ILE A 55 -1.28 15.28 -6.77
CA ILE A 55 -1.39 14.75 -5.40
C ILE A 55 -2.31 15.63 -4.54
N GLN A 56 -2.18 16.96 -4.64
CA GLN A 56 -3.02 17.90 -3.91
C GLN A 56 -4.50 17.74 -4.28
N HIS A 57 -4.81 17.52 -5.57
CA HIS A 57 -6.17 17.26 -6.02
C HIS A 57 -6.75 15.99 -5.38
N ILE A 58 -5.98 14.90 -5.38
CA ILE A 58 -6.38 13.63 -4.77
C ILE A 58 -6.68 13.81 -3.28
N VAL A 59 -5.73 14.36 -2.52
CA VAL A 59 -5.88 14.54 -1.07
C VAL A 59 -7.06 15.47 -0.75
N THR A 60 -7.22 16.57 -1.49
CA THR A 60 -8.33 17.50 -1.31
C THR A 60 -9.67 16.81 -1.56
N ASN A 61 -9.79 16.06 -2.66
CA ASN A 61 -11.03 15.36 -3.00
C ASN A 61 -11.38 14.31 -1.94
N LEU A 62 -10.42 13.47 -1.54
CA LEU A 62 -10.63 12.46 -0.49
C LEU A 62 -11.05 13.09 0.83
N THR A 63 -10.42 14.20 1.23
CA THR A 63 -10.77 14.93 2.45
C THR A 63 -12.20 15.48 2.42
N LEU A 64 -12.69 15.87 1.24
CA LEU A 64 -14.06 16.39 1.07
C LEU A 64 -15.11 15.29 1.00
N THR A 65 -14.80 14.17 0.35
CA THR A 65 -15.75 13.08 0.10
C THR A 65 -15.85 12.09 1.25
N HIS A 66 -14.83 12.04 2.12
CA HIS A 66 -14.78 11.09 3.22
C HIS A 66 -14.79 11.79 4.59
N PRO A 67 -15.91 11.73 5.33
CA PRO A 67 -16.02 12.33 6.65
C PRO A 67 -15.00 11.78 7.66
N SER A 68 -14.45 12.67 8.49
CA SER A 68 -13.38 12.34 9.47
C SER A 68 -13.82 11.40 10.61
N ASN A 69 -15.13 11.20 10.79
CA ASN A 69 -15.69 10.23 11.72
C ASN A 69 -15.78 8.81 11.12
N GLN A 70 -15.56 8.65 9.82
CA GLN A 70 -15.58 7.37 9.12
C GLN A 70 -14.17 6.90 8.79
N ILE A 71 -13.29 7.83 8.40
CA ILE A 71 -11.91 7.52 8.02
C ILE A 71 -11.00 8.71 8.32
N ARG A 72 -9.74 8.42 8.62
CA ARG A 72 -8.70 9.45 8.70
C ARG A 72 -7.95 9.58 7.39
N ILE A 73 -7.86 10.82 6.91
CA ILE A 73 -7.04 11.23 5.78
C ILE A 73 -5.93 12.15 6.32
N ASN A 74 -4.68 11.80 6.06
CA ASN A 74 -3.53 12.62 6.38
C ASN A 74 -3.33 13.67 5.28
N ALA A 75 -3.69 14.92 5.56
CA ALA A 75 -3.52 16.03 4.62
C ALA A 75 -2.12 16.69 4.67
N ASP A 76 -1.22 16.22 5.54
CA ASP A 76 0.14 16.77 5.65
C ASP A 76 1.06 16.18 4.57
N SER A 77 1.07 16.83 3.41
CA SER A 77 1.91 16.42 2.27
C SER A 77 3.41 16.62 2.47
N SER A 78 3.85 17.11 3.64
CA SER A 78 5.27 17.18 3.99
C SER A 78 5.82 15.88 4.56
N GLU A 79 4.96 14.94 4.98
CA GLU A 79 5.35 13.68 5.60
C GLU A 79 5.73 12.58 4.58
N TRP A 80 6.70 12.90 3.72
CA TRP A 80 7.35 11.92 2.86
C TRP A 80 8.42 11.14 3.62
N VAL A 81 8.50 9.84 3.34
CA VAL A 81 9.57 8.97 3.86
C VAL A 81 10.13 8.11 2.73
N PHE A 82 11.41 7.75 2.80
CA PHE A 82 11.94 6.73 1.89
C PHE A 82 11.27 5.37 2.17
N ASN A 83 11.13 4.59 1.10
CA ASN A 83 10.62 3.23 1.16
C ASN A 83 11.58 2.33 0.37
N ASN A 84 12.18 1.37 1.09
CA ASN A 84 13.08 0.36 0.53
C ASN A 84 12.48 -1.02 0.79
N ALA A 85 12.09 -1.71 -0.28
CA ALA A 85 11.48 -3.03 -0.20
C ALA A 85 11.67 -3.82 -1.50
N GLY A 86 11.94 -5.12 -1.39
CA GLY A 86 12.08 -6.01 -2.54
C GLY A 86 13.23 -5.64 -3.48
N GLY A 87 14.24 -4.92 -2.99
CA GLY A 87 15.34 -4.37 -3.80
C GLY A 87 15.02 -3.05 -4.51
N ALA A 88 13.77 -2.59 -4.46
CA ALA A 88 13.36 -1.29 -4.99
C ALA A 88 13.50 -0.19 -3.94
N MET A 89 13.71 1.04 -4.40
CA MET A 89 13.79 2.25 -3.60
C MET A 89 12.94 3.35 -4.20
N GLY A 90 12.04 3.88 -3.39
CA GLY A 90 11.24 5.06 -3.71
C GLY A 90 11.00 5.94 -2.50
N ALA A 91 10.10 6.89 -2.65
CA ALA A 91 9.54 7.66 -1.56
C ALA A 91 8.03 7.39 -1.49
N MET A 92 7.50 7.37 -0.28
CA MET A 92 6.07 7.24 -0.03
C MET A 92 5.53 8.40 0.81
N TYR A 93 4.30 8.79 0.51
CA TYR A 93 3.49 9.67 1.32
C TYR A 93 2.20 8.96 1.70
N ILE A 94 1.99 8.77 3.00
CA ILE A 94 0.84 8.03 3.52
C ILE A 94 -0.36 8.97 3.62
N ILE A 95 -1.37 8.75 2.77
CA ILE A 95 -2.66 9.46 2.80
C ILE A 95 -3.61 8.80 3.80
N HIS A 96 -3.64 7.47 3.84
CA HIS A 96 -4.44 6.70 4.79
C HIS A 96 -3.72 5.41 5.19
N ALA A 97 -3.84 5.02 6.46
CA ALA A 97 -3.45 3.68 6.93
C ALA A 97 -4.38 3.19 8.04
N SER A 98 -4.92 1.98 7.86
CA SER A 98 -5.71 1.21 8.81
C SER A 98 -5.18 -0.24 8.83
N ILE A 99 -5.75 -1.10 9.67
CA ILE A 99 -5.42 -2.54 9.72
C ILE A 99 -5.81 -3.21 8.40
N THR A 100 -6.85 -2.72 7.71
CA THR A 100 -7.38 -3.38 6.52
C THR A 100 -7.10 -2.68 5.19
N GLU A 101 -6.78 -1.39 5.20
CA GLU A 101 -6.49 -0.61 3.99
C GLU A 101 -5.35 0.37 4.20
N TYR A 102 -4.57 0.63 3.16
CA TYR A 102 -3.79 1.86 3.05
C TYR A 102 -4.00 2.51 1.71
N LEU A 103 -3.77 3.82 1.69
CA LEU A 103 -3.69 4.62 0.47
C LEU A 103 -2.45 5.50 0.57
N ILE A 104 -1.53 5.36 -0.36
CA ILE A 104 -0.28 6.13 -0.39
C ILE A 104 -0.02 6.68 -1.78
N ILE A 105 0.80 7.73 -1.85
CA ILE A 105 1.54 8.02 -3.07
C ILE A 105 2.87 7.29 -2.96
N PHE A 106 3.23 6.49 -3.96
CA PHE A 106 4.55 5.86 -4.05
C PHE A 106 5.17 6.17 -5.41
N GLY A 107 6.48 6.41 -5.41
CA GLY A 107 7.20 6.64 -6.65
C GLY A 107 8.63 7.07 -6.45
N THR A 108 9.28 7.42 -7.56
CA THR A 108 10.65 7.93 -7.56
C THR A 108 10.89 8.81 -8.78
N PRO A 109 11.60 9.94 -8.61
CA PRO A 109 12.01 10.75 -9.76
C PRO A 109 13.13 10.09 -10.59
N LEU A 110 13.85 9.12 -10.03
CA LEU A 110 15.07 8.54 -10.64
C LEU A 110 14.82 7.25 -11.44
N GLY A 111 13.86 6.45 -10.98
CA GLY A 111 13.64 5.09 -11.45
C GLY A 111 14.09 4.03 -10.44
N THR A 112 13.37 2.91 -10.39
CA THR A 112 13.68 1.76 -9.51
C THR A 112 13.03 0.48 -10.02
N GLU A 113 13.58 -0.68 -9.67
CA GLU A 113 13.00 -1.98 -9.98
C GLU A 113 13.23 -2.98 -8.86
N GLY A 114 12.36 -3.97 -8.76
CA GLY A 114 12.45 -4.97 -7.69
C GLY A 114 11.35 -6.01 -7.75
N HIS A 115 11.30 -6.80 -6.69
CA HIS A 115 10.24 -7.78 -6.45
C HIS A 115 9.01 -7.08 -5.89
N THR A 116 7.81 -7.38 -6.39
CA THR A 116 6.57 -6.73 -5.89
C THR A 116 6.19 -7.12 -4.47
N GLY A 117 6.75 -8.22 -3.95
CA GLY A 117 6.32 -8.84 -2.71
C GLY A 117 5.25 -9.89 -2.94
N LEU A 118 5.05 -10.76 -1.94
CA LEU A 118 3.97 -11.75 -1.91
C LEU A 118 3.00 -11.37 -0.80
N HIS A 119 2.06 -10.49 -1.12
CA HIS A 119 1.24 -9.83 -0.12
C HIS A 119 -0.04 -10.59 0.24
N THR A 120 -0.51 -10.37 1.47
CA THR A 120 -1.81 -10.85 1.98
C THR A 120 -2.96 -9.91 1.64
N ALA A 121 -2.73 -8.94 0.77
CA ALA A 121 -3.66 -7.93 0.32
C ALA A 121 -3.66 -7.88 -1.21
N ASP A 122 -4.76 -7.41 -1.77
CA ASP A 122 -4.80 -6.92 -3.15
C ASP A 122 -4.17 -5.54 -3.20
N ASP A 123 -3.44 -5.24 -4.26
CA ASP A 123 -2.73 -3.98 -4.43
C ASP A 123 -3.00 -3.39 -5.84
N TYR A 124 -3.22 -2.07 -5.88
CA TYR A 124 -3.66 -1.33 -7.06
C TYR A 124 -2.77 -0.10 -7.23
N PHE A 125 -1.94 -0.10 -8.28
CA PHE A 125 -1.12 1.05 -8.65
C PHE A 125 -1.82 1.85 -9.74
N ASN A 126 -2.45 2.96 -9.38
CA ASN A 126 -2.98 3.92 -10.33
C ASN A 126 -1.85 4.84 -10.79
N ILE A 127 -1.37 4.66 -12.02
CA ILE A 127 -0.23 5.42 -12.52
C ILE A 127 -0.64 6.87 -12.76
N LEU A 128 0.04 7.79 -12.06
CA LEU A 128 -0.24 9.23 -12.13
C LEU A 128 0.68 9.92 -13.14
N VAL A 129 1.97 9.60 -13.07
CA VAL A 129 3.02 10.18 -13.92
C VAL A 129 4.05 9.10 -14.22
N GLY A 130 4.72 9.21 -15.38
CA GLY A 130 5.73 8.25 -15.81
C GLY A 130 5.14 6.89 -16.18
N GLU A 131 5.95 5.83 -16.07
CA GLU A 131 5.54 4.48 -16.45
C GLU A 131 5.98 3.44 -15.43
N GLN A 132 5.07 2.50 -15.17
CA GLN A 132 5.38 1.27 -14.46
C GLN A 132 5.44 0.12 -15.46
N TRP A 133 6.52 -0.66 -15.42
CA TRP A 133 6.64 -1.90 -16.17
C TRP A 133 6.58 -3.07 -15.21
N ALA A 134 6.02 -4.19 -15.66
CA ALA A 134 5.97 -5.41 -14.87
C ALA A 134 6.06 -6.64 -15.74
N PHE A 135 6.52 -7.75 -15.17
CA PHE A 135 6.32 -9.06 -15.78
C PHE A 135 6.24 -10.14 -14.70
N ARG A 136 5.56 -11.23 -15.05
CA ARG A 136 5.48 -12.44 -14.22
C ARG A 136 6.52 -13.47 -14.66
N PRO A 137 7.04 -14.32 -13.76
CA PRO A 137 7.95 -15.39 -14.14
C PRO A 137 7.44 -16.22 -15.33
N GLY A 138 8.29 -16.37 -16.35
CA GLY A 138 7.97 -17.09 -17.58
C GLY A 138 7.35 -16.26 -18.71
N ALA A 139 6.97 -15.00 -18.47
CA ALA A 139 6.62 -14.08 -19.55
C ALA A 139 7.87 -13.63 -20.31
N LEU A 140 7.78 -13.57 -21.64
CA LEU A 140 8.87 -13.11 -22.53
C LEU A 140 8.72 -11.63 -22.95
N GLU A 141 7.57 -11.03 -22.65
CA GLU A 141 7.24 -9.64 -22.92
C GLU A 141 6.78 -8.95 -21.65
N MET A 142 7.08 -7.67 -21.51
CA MET A 142 6.69 -6.86 -20.36
C MET A 142 5.31 -6.24 -20.53
N GLU A 143 4.59 -6.12 -19.42
CA GLU A 143 3.41 -5.28 -19.29
C GLU A 143 3.87 -3.83 -19.06
N ARG A 144 3.28 -2.87 -19.78
CA ARG A 144 3.59 -1.43 -19.64
C ARG A 144 2.33 -0.68 -19.24
N TYR A 145 2.40 0.02 -18.11
CA TYR A 145 1.32 0.82 -17.54
C TYR A 145 1.72 2.30 -17.58
N THR A 146 0.91 3.12 -18.26
CA THR A 146 1.12 4.57 -18.45
C THR A 146 0.12 5.38 -17.62
N PRO A 147 0.23 6.71 -17.53
CA PRO A 147 -0.69 7.53 -16.74
C PRO A 147 -2.15 7.27 -17.09
N GLY A 148 -2.98 7.10 -16.05
CA GLY A 148 -4.40 6.76 -16.19
C GLY A 148 -4.67 5.26 -16.39
N MET A 149 -3.66 4.39 -16.31
CA MET A 149 -3.82 2.93 -16.22
C MET A 149 -3.69 2.45 -14.77
N VAL A 150 -4.17 1.23 -14.50
CA VAL A 150 -4.01 0.55 -13.21
C VAL A 150 -3.22 -0.73 -13.39
N HIS A 151 -2.13 -0.89 -12.64
CA HIS A 151 -1.51 -2.19 -12.45
C HIS A 151 -2.11 -2.83 -11.20
N PHE A 152 -2.91 -3.87 -11.42
CA PHE A 152 -3.51 -4.67 -10.35
C PHE A 152 -2.63 -5.89 -10.03
N LEU A 153 -2.27 -6.01 -8.76
CA LEU A 153 -1.54 -7.15 -8.21
C LEU A 153 -2.45 -7.91 -7.22
N PRO A 154 -3.03 -9.05 -7.64
CA PRO A 154 -3.86 -9.85 -6.76
C PRO A 154 -3.08 -10.39 -5.55
N ARG A 155 -3.78 -10.55 -4.43
CA ARG A 155 -3.23 -11.20 -3.24
C ARG A 155 -2.55 -12.52 -3.57
N GLY A 156 -1.39 -12.75 -2.95
CA GLY A 156 -0.64 -14.01 -3.09
C GLY A 156 -0.01 -14.21 -4.47
N THR A 157 0.11 -13.14 -5.26
CA THR A 157 0.87 -13.14 -6.52
C THR A 157 2.14 -12.32 -6.37
N ALA A 158 3.11 -12.56 -7.26
CA ALA A 158 4.35 -11.82 -7.31
C ALA A 158 4.76 -11.57 -8.77
N LYS A 159 5.38 -10.41 -9.00
CA LYS A 159 5.98 -10.00 -10.27
C LYS A 159 7.33 -9.33 -9.99
N GLN A 160 8.14 -9.16 -11.03
CA GLN A 160 9.10 -8.08 -11.05
C GLN A 160 8.36 -6.83 -11.52
N TYR A 161 8.64 -5.69 -10.89
CA TYR A 161 8.16 -4.40 -11.34
C TYR A 161 9.30 -3.40 -11.47
N LYS A 162 9.05 -2.35 -12.25
CA LYS A 162 9.94 -1.22 -12.43
C LYS A 162 9.13 0.06 -12.50
N MET A 163 9.40 1.01 -11.62
CA MET A 163 9.03 2.42 -11.83
C MET A 163 10.12 3.01 -12.73
N HIS A 164 9.83 3.23 -14.01
CA HIS A 164 10.86 3.39 -15.04
C HIS A 164 11.74 4.63 -14.84
N GLU A 165 11.19 5.82 -15.08
CA GLU A 165 11.85 7.11 -14.89
C GLU A 165 10.77 8.13 -14.54
N GLY A 166 10.97 8.91 -13.47
CA GLY A 166 9.99 9.93 -13.07
C GLY A 166 8.59 9.39 -12.77
N CYS A 167 8.47 8.18 -12.23
CA CYS A 167 7.18 7.50 -12.10
C CYS A 167 6.61 7.62 -10.68
N PHE A 168 5.33 7.99 -10.59
CA PHE A 168 4.55 8.08 -9.35
C PHE A 168 3.16 7.49 -9.55
N ALA A 169 2.68 6.77 -8.54
CA ALA A 169 1.37 6.13 -8.53
C ALA A 169 0.61 6.45 -7.23
N LEU A 170 -0.71 6.49 -7.34
CA LEU A 170 -1.61 6.35 -6.19
C LEU A 170 -1.78 4.85 -5.95
N GLU A 171 -1.16 4.37 -4.89
CA GLU A 171 -1.14 2.96 -4.51
C GLU A 171 -2.17 2.71 -3.42
N TYR A 172 -3.09 1.80 -3.71
CA TYR A 172 -4.14 1.37 -2.81
C TYR A 172 -4.01 -0.12 -2.53
N ALA A 173 -3.89 -0.50 -1.27
CA ALA A 173 -3.97 -1.89 -0.88
C ALA A 173 -5.15 -2.15 0.05
N ARG A 174 -5.78 -3.31 -0.13
CA ARG A 174 -6.88 -3.80 0.71
C ARG A 174 -6.69 -5.26 1.09
N GLY A 175 -6.75 -5.55 2.39
CA GLY A 175 -6.38 -6.86 2.92
C GLY A 175 -6.04 -6.80 4.39
N TRP A 176 -4.99 -7.50 4.82
CA TRP A 176 -4.42 -7.37 6.16
C TRP A 176 -3.09 -6.63 6.08
N ILE A 177 -3.13 -5.30 6.24
CA ILE A 177 -1.99 -4.42 5.98
C ILE A 177 -0.79 -4.69 6.90
N PRO A 178 -0.95 -4.92 8.24
CA PRO A 178 0.19 -5.19 9.10
C PRO A 178 1.03 -6.42 8.67
N LEU A 179 0.41 -7.37 7.98
CA LEU A 179 1.10 -8.56 7.48
C LEU A 179 1.98 -8.28 6.25
N MET A 180 1.85 -7.11 5.61
CA MET A 180 2.72 -6.65 4.53
C MET A 180 4.01 -6.00 5.07
N LEU A 181 4.00 -5.47 6.30
CA LEU A 181 5.13 -4.74 6.89
C LEU A 181 6.45 -5.53 6.95
N PRO A 182 6.49 -6.85 7.21
CA PRO A 182 7.74 -7.58 7.19
C PRO A 182 8.48 -7.45 5.85
N PHE A 183 7.76 -7.46 4.73
CA PHE A 183 8.34 -7.22 3.41
C PHE A 183 8.77 -5.76 3.25
N GLY A 184 7.87 -4.82 3.59
CA GLY A 184 8.11 -3.37 3.46
C GLY A 184 9.25 -2.82 4.32
N LEU A 185 9.72 -3.59 5.32
CA LEU A 185 10.79 -3.19 6.24
C LEU A 185 12.04 -4.06 6.13
N ALA A 186 12.01 -5.18 5.41
CA ALA A 186 13.11 -6.15 5.37
C ALA A 186 14.42 -5.48 4.93
N ASP A 187 14.39 -4.74 3.82
CA ASP A 187 15.59 -4.07 3.28
C ASP A 187 16.12 -2.96 4.19
N ILE A 188 15.27 -2.34 5.02
CA ILE A 188 15.76 -1.40 6.05
C ILE A 188 16.63 -2.15 7.07
N PHE A 189 16.20 -3.32 7.53
CA PHE A 189 16.93 -4.09 8.53
C PHE A 189 18.14 -4.86 7.96
N THR A 190 18.10 -5.24 6.68
CA THR A 190 19.14 -6.10 6.09
C THR A 190 20.02 -5.42 5.05
N SER A 191 19.69 -4.19 4.63
CA SER A 191 20.43 -3.44 3.62
C SER A 191 20.78 -2.02 4.06
N THR A 192 19.80 -1.13 4.17
CA THR A 192 20.08 0.31 4.30
C THR A 192 20.43 0.74 5.71
N LEU A 193 19.90 0.05 6.74
CA LEU A 193 20.04 0.41 8.15
C LEU A 193 19.56 1.84 8.47
N ASP A 194 18.65 2.37 7.67
CA ASP A 194 18.10 3.73 7.82
C ASP A 194 17.04 3.78 8.93
N PHE A 195 17.52 3.73 10.17
CA PHE A 195 16.67 3.81 11.37
C PHE A 195 15.90 5.13 11.53
N PRO A 196 16.42 6.31 11.10
CA PRO A 196 15.61 7.53 11.04
C PRO A 196 14.37 7.36 10.15
N THR A 197 14.52 6.85 8.92
CA THR A 197 13.36 6.56 8.05
C THR A 197 12.42 5.55 8.68
N LEU A 198 12.96 4.49 9.31
CA LEU A 198 12.16 3.51 10.05
C LEU A 198 11.28 4.17 11.13
N TYR A 199 11.86 5.07 11.92
CA TYR A 199 11.13 5.80 12.96
C TYR A 199 10.00 6.63 12.36
N HIS A 200 10.26 7.39 11.29
CA HIS A 200 9.23 8.20 10.65
C HIS A 200 8.11 7.33 10.07
N THR A 201 8.45 6.22 9.42
CA THR A 201 7.48 5.23 8.90
C THR A 201 6.60 4.67 10.02
N PHE A 202 7.17 4.23 11.14
CA PHE A 202 6.39 3.74 12.28
C PHE A 202 5.54 4.83 12.94
N ARG A 203 6.09 6.03 13.10
CA ARG A 203 5.39 7.16 13.70
C ARG A 203 4.15 7.54 12.90
N VAL A 204 4.28 7.69 11.58
CA VAL A 204 3.17 8.10 10.69
C VAL A 204 2.15 6.97 10.58
N THR A 205 2.58 5.76 10.21
CA THR A 205 1.68 4.60 10.08
C THR A 205 0.97 4.28 11.37
N GLY A 206 1.68 4.29 12.51
CA GLY A 206 1.11 4.04 13.83
C GLY A 206 0.11 5.12 14.24
N ARG A 207 0.41 6.40 14.00
CA ARG A 207 -0.52 7.52 14.25
C ARG A 207 -1.82 7.34 13.47
N GLU A 208 -1.74 7.03 12.18
CA GLU A 208 -2.93 6.87 11.33
C GLU A 208 -3.71 5.60 11.68
N MET A 209 -3.05 4.45 11.87
CA MET A 209 -3.72 3.19 12.24
C MET A 209 -4.44 3.32 13.58
N LEU A 210 -3.77 3.84 14.61
CA LEU A 210 -4.39 4.03 15.93
C LEU A 210 -5.53 5.04 15.87
N GLY A 211 -5.35 6.13 15.13
CA GLY A 211 -6.41 7.11 14.93
C GLY A 211 -7.65 6.51 14.27
N ASN A 212 -7.49 5.65 13.26
CA ASN A 212 -8.60 4.96 12.61
C ASN A 212 -9.31 3.99 13.57
N ILE A 213 -8.56 3.26 14.39
CA ILE A 213 -9.12 2.38 15.42
C ILE A 213 -10.01 3.18 16.40
N PHE A 214 -9.61 4.38 16.82
CA PHE A 214 -10.40 5.20 17.75
C PHE A 214 -11.73 5.68 17.18
N ILE A 215 -11.87 5.77 15.86
CA ILE A 215 -13.14 6.10 15.17
C ILE A 215 -13.88 4.86 14.65
N GLY A 216 -13.42 3.66 15.01
CA GLY A 216 -14.05 2.39 14.63
C GLY A 216 -13.69 1.89 13.22
N LYS A 217 -12.75 2.55 12.53
CA LYS A 217 -12.20 2.07 11.26
C LYS A 217 -11.09 1.06 11.54
N ILE A 218 -11.35 -0.19 11.18
CA ILE A 218 -10.38 -1.29 11.22
C ILE A 218 -9.60 -1.32 9.92
#